data_AF-A0A4Y2LG95-F1
#
_entry.id   AF-A0A4Y2LG95-F1
#
_cell.length_a   1.000
_cell.length_b   1.000
_cell.length_c   1.000
_cell.angle_alpha   90.00
_cell.angle_beta   90.00
_cell.angle_gamma   90.00
#
_symmetry.space_group_name_H-M   'P 1'
#
loop_
_entity.id
_entity.type
_entity.pdbx_description
1 polymer ?
#
loop_
_entity_poly.entity_id
_entity_poly.type
_entity_poly.pdbx_seq_one_letter_code
_entity_poly.pdbx_strand_id
1 'polypeptide(L)'
;MFGIEPRFWLTTSTLPSDIIKNIQDEDELQKIFKDMNAEEQESEQAQSGEYMLASKSTSIFVIRKEAKENLIKQAQRMKKISDATHPEVDIGGNVVIPIPDVDRANADLRNLIGVVLEKNKDGLCKIGAKDGVLNKLYSR
;
A
#
# COMPACT_ATOMS: atom_id res chain seq x y z
N MET A 1 -6.42 31.28 -28.31
CA MET A 1 -7.68 31.24 -29.09
C MET A 1 -8.70 30.57 -28.21
N PHE A 2 -9.73 31.30 -27.76
CA PHE A 2 -10.82 30.69 -27.00
C PHE A 2 -11.75 29.97 -27.99
N GLY A 3 -11.93 28.68 -27.77
CA GLY A 3 -12.71 27.80 -28.64
C GLY A 3 -14.20 28.01 -28.44
N ILE A 4 -14.91 28.27 -29.54
CA ILE A 4 -16.37 28.16 -29.57
C ILE A 4 -16.69 26.67 -29.58
N GLU A 5 -17.59 26.23 -28.70
CA GLU A 5 -18.04 24.85 -28.68
C GLU A 5 -18.70 24.47 -30.02
N PRO A 6 -18.40 23.28 -30.56
CA PRO A 6 -18.95 22.84 -31.84
C PRO A 6 -20.48 22.79 -31.77
N ARG A 7 -21.13 23.47 -32.72
CA ARG A 7 -22.59 23.42 -32.89
C ARG A 7 -22.94 22.22 -33.76
N PHE A 8 -23.85 21.39 -33.26
CA PHE A 8 -24.41 20.27 -34.00
C PHE A 8 -25.46 20.79 -34.99
N TRP A 9 -25.73 20.04 -36.05
CA TRP A 9 -26.70 20.39 -37.08
C TRP A 9 -27.78 19.31 -37.13
N LEU A 10 -29.06 19.72 -37.15
CA LEU A 10 -30.24 18.85 -37.25
C LEU A 10 -30.12 17.74 -38.31
N THR A 11 -29.50 18.03 -39.45
CA THR A 11 -29.37 17.12 -40.60
C THR A 11 -28.37 15.98 -40.41
N THR A 12 -27.54 16.05 -39.36
CA THR A 12 -26.51 15.03 -39.05
C THR A 12 -26.83 14.21 -37.81
N SER A 13 -27.98 14.48 -37.17
CA SER A 13 -28.37 13.84 -35.92
C SER A 13 -28.84 12.40 -36.14
N THR A 14 -28.42 11.49 -35.26
CA THR A 14 -28.89 10.08 -35.22
C THR A 14 -30.26 9.92 -34.55
N LEU A 15 -30.97 11.03 -34.29
CA LEU A 15 -32.29 11.02 -33.69
C LEU A 15 -33.38 10.58 -34.70
N PRO A 16 -34.44 9.88 -34.26
CA PRO A 16 -35.57 9.53 -35.11
C PRO A 16 -36.23 10.74 -35.79
N SER A 17 -36.65 10.56 -37.04
CA SER A 17 -37.20 11.63 -37.89
C SER A 17 -38.43 12.33 -37.30
N ASP A 18 -39.18 11.66 -36.42
CA ASP A 18 -40.39 12.22 -35.80
C ASP A 18 -40.08 13.19 -34.65
N ILE A 19 -38.91 13.04 -34.02
CA ILE A 19 -38.42 13.97 -32.99
C ILE A 19 -37.80 15.20 -33.68
N ILE A 20 -37.05 14.98 -34.78
CA ILE A 20 -36.41 16.05 -35.55
C ILE A 20 -37.42 17.04 -36.14
N LYS A 21 -38.60 16.58 -36.58
CA LYS A 21 -39.66 17.44 -37.16
C LYS A 21 -40.22 18.48 -36.18
N ASN A 22 -40.11 18.24 -34.88
CA ASN A 22 -40.69 19.10 -33.85
C ASN A 22 -39.66 20.07 -33.23
N ILE A 23 -38.39 19.98 -33.62
CA ILE A 23 -37.33 20.85 -33.10
C ILE A 23 -37.24 22.08 -33.98
N GLN A 24 -37.35 23.26 -33.36
CA GLN A 24 -37.28 24.53 -34.10
C GLN A 24 -35.87 25.11 -34.13
N ASP A 25 -35.08 24.92 -33.07
CA ASP A 25 -33.75 25.54 -32.91
C ASP A 25 -32.69 24.55 -32.37
N GLU A 26 -31.41 24.82 -32.69
CA GLU A 26 -30.27 23.98 -32.28
C GLU A 26 -30.04 23.94 -30.75
N ASP A 27 -30.54 24.94 -30.02
CA ASP A 27 -30.45 24.97 -28.55
C ASP A 27 -31.40 23.93 -27.91
N GLU A 28 -32.52 23.59 -28.56
CA GLU A 28 -33.45 22.55 -28.11
C GLU A 28 -32.85 21.16 -28.32
N LEU A 29 -32.12 20.94 -29.42
CA LEU A 29 -31.35 19.72 -29.64
C LEU A 29 -30.32 19.50 -28.53
N GLN A 30 -29.55 20.53 -28.18
CA GLN A 30 -28.56 20.44 -27.11
C GLN A 30 -29.20 20.08 -25.77
N LYS A 31 -30.42 20.57 -25.52
CA LYS A 31 -31.17 20.25 -24.31
C LYS A 31 -31.61 18.79 -24.28
N ILE A 32 -32.13 18.26 -25.38
CA ILE A 32 -32.53 16.85 -25.50
C ILE A 32 -31.34 15.91 -25.24
N PHE A 33 -30.16 16.22 -25.81
CA PHE A 33 -28.96 15.41 -25.54
C PHE A 33 -28.49 15.51 -24.09
N LYS A 34 -28.66 16.65 -23.42
CA LYS A 34 -28.35 16.78 -21.99
C LYS A 34 -29.32 15.98 -21.12
N ASP A 35 -30.61 16.00 -21.46
CA ASP A 35 -31.65 15.29 -20.72
C ASP A 35 -31.52 13.76 -20.88
N MET A 36 -31.20 13.27 -22.09
CA MET A 36 -30.91 11.83 -22.32
C MET A 36 -29.69 11.33 -21.52
N ASN A 37 -28.64 12.16 -21.40
CA ASN A 37 -27.46 11.81 -20.61
C ASN A 37 -27.72 11.89 -19.09
N ALA A 38 -28.67 12.72 -18.65
CA ALA A 38 -29.03 12.83 -17.24
C ALA A 38 -29.84 11.61 -16.76
N GLU A 39 -30.76 11.10 -17.59
CA GLU A 39 -31.57 9.92 -17.27
C GLU A 39 -30.74 8.61 -17.21
N GLU A 40 -29.65 8.50 -17.97
CA GLU A 40 -28.74 7.35 -17.94
C GLU A 40 -27.75 7.35 -16.76
N GLN A 41 -27.60 8.46 -16.01
CA GLN A 41 -26.55 8.59 -14.97
C GLN A 41 -27.05 8.48 -13.53
N GLU A 42 -28.34 8.62 -13.24
CA GLU A 42 -28.80 8.81 -11.85
C GLU A 42 -29.14 7.53 -11.06
N SER A 43 -29.34 6.35 -11.69
CA SER A 43 -29.80 5.15 -10.96
C SER A 43 -28.82 3.98 -10.85
N GLU A 44 -27.87 3.80 -11.78
CA GLU A 44 -27.00 2.61 -11.80
C GLU A 44 -25.59 2.82 -11.22
N GLN A 45 -25.11 4.07 -11.12
CA GLN A 45 -23.71 4.35 -10.75
C GLN A 45 -23.44 4.32 -9.23
N ALA A 46 -24.43 4.68 -8.39
CA ALA A 46 -24.25 4.78 -6.94
C ALA A 46 -24.29 3.41 -6.22
N GLN A 47 -25.21 2.52 -6.60
CA GLN A 47 -25.25 1.16 -6.06
C GLN A 47 -24.06 0.33 -6.55
N SER A 48 -23.55 0.62 -7.75
CA SER A 48 -22.39 0.00 -8.40
C SER A 48 -21.06 0.19 -7.67
N GLY A 49 -20.78 1.45 -7.31
CA GLY A 49 -19.51 1.83 -6.70
C GLY A 49 -19.32 1.30 -5.28
N GLU A 50 -20.40 1.24 -4.49
CA GLU A 50 -20.32 0.92 -3.06
C GLU A 50 -20.02 -0.56 -2.80
N TYR A 51 -20.59 -1.49 -3.59
CA TYR A 51 -20.22 -2.91 -3.53
C TYR A 51 -18.79 -3.17 -4.04
N MET A 52 -18.33 -2.38 -5.02
CA MET A 52 -16.97 -2.48 -5.57
C MET A 52 -15.90 -2.01 -4.57
N LEU A 53 -16.20 -1.01 -3.74
CA LEU A 53 -15.30 -0.56 -2.68
C LEU A 53 -15.28 -1.53 -1.50
N ALA A 54 -16.45 -2.05 -1.10
CA ALA A 54 -16.56 -3.03 -0.03
C ALA A 54 -15.77 -4.31 -0.36
N SER A 55 -15.92 -4.86 -1.57
CA SER A 55 -15.20 -6.05 -2.04
C SER A 55 -13.68 -5.86 -2.17
N LYS A 56 -13.22 -4.66 -2.56
CA LYS A 56 -11.78 -4.33 -2.55
C LYS A 56 -11.22 -4.27 -1.13
N SER A 57 -11.96 -3.67 -0.20
CA SER A 57 -11.52 -3.54 1.20
C SER A 57 -11.36 -4.89 1.91
N THR A 58 -12.27 -5.85 1.65
CA THR A 58 -12.19 -7.20 2.20
C THR A 58 -11.00 -7.98 1.62
N SER A 59 -10.76 -7.85 0.31
CA SER A 59 -9.58 -8.44 -0.34
C SER A 59 -8.27 -7.91 0.25
N ILE A 60 -8.15 -6.59 0.44
CA ILE A 60 -6.96 -5.97 1.07
C ILE A 60 -6.74 -6.50 2.49
N PHE A 61 -7.82 -6.65 3.28
CA PHE A 61 -7.72 -7.19 4.63
C PHE A 61 -7.20 -8.63 4.64
N VAL A 62 -7.72 -9.49 3.76
CA VAL A 62 -7.29 -10.89 3.63
C VAL A 62 -5.80 -10.95 3.23
N ILE A 63 -5.39 -10.18 2.22
CA ILE A 63 -4.00 -10.13 1.76
C ILE A 63 -3.06 -9.63 2.87
N ARG A 64 -3.45 -8.60 3.62
CA ARG A 64 -2.66 -8.09 4.76
C ARG A 64 -2.53 -9.14 5.87
N LYS A 65 -3.59 -9.88 6.17
CA LYS A 65 -3.57 -10.96 7.15
C LYS A 65 -2.62 -12.07 6.71
N GLU A 66 -2.72 -12.51 5.47
CA GLU A 66 -1.85 -13.53 4.90
C GLU A 66 -0.38 -13.08 4.87
N ALA A 67 -0.11 -11.84 4.44
CA ALA A 67 1.23 -11.26 4.44
C ALA A 67 1.84 -11.26 5.84
N LYS A 68 1.07 -10.90 6.87
CA LYS A 68 1.51 -10.98 8.28
C LYS A 68 1.89 -12.41 8.67
N GLU A 69 1.06 -13.39 8.34
CA GLU A 69 1.33 -14.80 8.64
C GLU A 69 2.60 -15.30 7.93
N ASN A 70 2.82 -14.89 6.69
CA ASN A 70 4.01 -15.24 5.92
C ASN A 70 5.29 -14.61 6.50
N LEU A 71 5.23 -13.36 6.95
CA LEU A 71 6.34 -12.71 7.66
C LEU A 71 6.67 -13.45 8.97
N ILE A 72 5.66 -13.89 9.72
CA ILE A 72 5.88 -14.68 10.95
C ILE A 72 6.57 -16.01 10.63
N LYS A 73 6.11 -16.74 9.61
CA LYS A 73 6.74 -17.99 9.15
C LYS A 73 8.18 -17.76 8.71
N GLN A 74 8.44 -16.67 8.00
CA GLN A 74 9.79 -16.31 7.58
C GLN A 74 10.69 -15.99 8.77
N ALA A 75 10.23 -15.19 9.74
CA ALA A 75 10.98 -14.89 10.95
C ALA A 75 11.33 -16.16 11.74
N GLN A 76 10.40 -17.11 11.85
CA GLN A 76 10.66 -18.42 12.47
C GLN A 76 11.74 -19.21 11.73
N ARG A 77 11.72 -19.22 10.39
CA ARG A 77 12.76 -19.87 9.58
C ARG A 77 14.11 -19.20 9.79
N MET A 78 14.16 -17.86 9.74
CA MET A 78 15.39 -17.10 9.95
C MET A 78 15.99 -17.39 11.33
N LYS A 79 15.17 -17.42 12.39
CA LYS A 79 15.62 -17.76 13.74
C LYS A 79 16.28 -19.15 13.80
N LYS A 80 15.62 -20.17 13.24
CA LYS A 80 16.17 -21.54 13.21
C LYS A 80 17.51 -21.62 12.48
N ILE A 81 17.67 -20.87 11.39
CA ILE A 81 18.93 -20.80 10.63
C ILE A 81 20.01 -20.12 11.46
N SER A 82 19.68 -18.99 12.11
CA SER A 82 20.55 -18.27 13.04
C SER A 82 21.07 -19.19 14.15
N ASP A 83 20.15 -19.89 14.81
CA ASP A 83 20.44 -20.80 15.92
C ASP A 83 21.33 -21.99 15.52
N ALA A 84 21.32 -22.38 14.25
CA ALA A 84 22.17 -23.43 13.71
C ALA A 84 23.55 -22.93 13.24
N THR A 85 23.63 -21.66 12.82
CA THR A 85 24.84 -21.07 12.23
C THR A 85 25.74 -20.45 13.30
N HIS A 86 25.16 -19.85 14.32
CA HIS A 86 25.88 -19.10 15.34
C HIS A 86 25.89 -19.82 16.69
N PRO A 87 27.06 -19.93 17.35
CA PRO A 87 27.17 -20.60 18.65
C PRO A 87 26.44 -19.82 19.74
N GLU A 88 26.10 -20.52 20.82
CA GLU A 88 25.48 -19.87 21.97
C GLU A 88 26.50 -18.99 22.69
N VAL A 89 26.15 -17.72 22.90
CA VAL A 89 26.99 -16.73 23.61
C VAL A 89 26.45 -16.54 25.01
N ASP A 90 27.26 -16.72 26.05
CA ASP A 90 26.84 -16.53 27.45
C ASP A 90 26.66 -15.06 27.86
N ILE A 91 25.95 -14.86 28.98
CA ILE A 91 25.79 -13.52 29.57
C ILE A 91 27.18 -12.99 29.95
N GLY A 92 27.46 -11.74 29.59
CA GLY A 92 28.78 -11.13 29.70
C GLY A 92 29.70 -11.38 28.49
N GLY A 93 29.26 -12.16 27.51
CA GLY A 93 30.00 -12.37 26.26
C GLY A 93 30.00 -11.15 25.34
N ASN A 94 31.10 -10.96 24.61
CA ASN A 94 31.24 -9.90 23.63
C ASN A 94 30.61 -10.30 22.29
N VAL A 95 29.84 -9.39 21.70
CA VAL A 95 29.17 -9.57 20.42
C VAL A 95 29.44 -8.37 19.53
N VAL A 96 29.46 -8.61 18.23
CA VAL A 96 29.67 -7.60 17.20
C VAL A 96 28.40 -7.49 16.36
N ILE A 97 27.84 -6.28 16.27
CA ILE A 97 26.59 -6.00 15.56
C ILE A 97 26.90 -5.20 14.30
N PRO A 98 26.54 -5.68 13.10
CA PRO A 98 26.75 -4.92 11.88
C PRO A 98 25.80 -3.71 11.82
N ILE A 99 26.34 -2.55 11.45
CA ILE A 99 25.58 -1.32 11.24
C ILE A 99 25.21 -1.24 9.74
N PRO A 100 23.92 -1.11 9.39
CA PRO A 100 23.51 -1.03 8.00
C PRO A 100 24.04 0.23 7.34
N ASP A 101 24.28 0.18 6.03
CA ASP A 101 24.91 1.28 5.30
C ASP A 101 24.09 2.59 5.34
N VAL A 102 22.76 2.49 5.51
CA VAL A 102 21.87 3.67 5.63
C VAL A 102 22.09 4.46 6.92
N ASP A 103 22.52 3.79 7.98
CA ASP A 103 22.72 4.40 9.30
C ASP A 103 24.22 4.73 9.56
N ARG A 104 25.11 4.37 8.62
CA ARG A 104 26.57 4.48 8.78
C ARG A 104 27.13 5.62 7.93
N ALA A 105 27.85 6.57 8.52
CA ALA A 105 28.63 7.52 7.74
C ALA A 105 29.89 6.86 7.18
N ASN A 106 30.46 7.41 6.10
CA ASN A 106 31.62 6.79 5.42
C ASN A 106 32.86 6.61 6.32
N ALA A 107 33.02 7.44 7.35
CA ALA A 107 34.13 7.37 8.30
C ALA A 107 33.86 6.46 9.51
N ASP A 108 32.61 6.01 9.69
CA ASP A 108 32.21 5.22 10.85
C ASP A 108 32.61 3.75 10.72
N LEU A 109 32.77 3.10 11.87
CA LEU A 109 33.04 1.67 11.93
C LEU A 109 31.86 0.87 11.36
N ARG A 110 32.17 -0.21 10.63
CA ARG A 110 31.15 -1.09 10.04
C ARG A 110 30.33 -1.84 11.11
N ASN A 111 30.92 -2.08 12.27
CA ASN A 111 30.29 -2.85 13.34
C ASN A 111 30.37 -2.13 14.69
N LEU A 112 29.33 -2.31 15.51
CA LEU A 112 29.28 -1.92 16.90
C LEU A 112 29.67 -3.11 17.80
N ILE A 113 30.51 -2.88 18.80
CA ILE A 113 30.85 -3.88 19.82
C ILE A 113 29.93 -3.69 21.02
N GLY A 114 29.36 -4.79 21.51
CA GLY A 114 28.53 -4.80 22.71
C GLY A 114 28.71 -6.06 23.55
N VAL A 115 28.08 -6.08 24.71
CA VAL A 115 28.10 -7.19 25.67
C VAL A 115 26.68 -7.70 25.90
N VAL A 116 26.50 -9.01 25.95
CA VAL A 116 25.20 -9.63 26.27
C VAL A 116 24.87 -9.39 27.73
N LEU A 117 23.82 -8.63 28.01
CA LEU A 117 23.36 -8.33 29.37
C LEU A 117 22.39 -9.37 29.89
N GLU A 118 21.39 -9.72 29.07
CA GLU A 118 20.29 -10.61 29.47
C GLU A 118 19.86 -11.49 28.29
N LYS A 119 19.40 -12.70 28.60
CA LYS A 119 18.78 -13.61 27.64
C LYS A 119 17.31 -13.83 28.03
N ASN A 120 16.40 -13.57 27.10
CA ASN A 120 14.99 -13.87 27.28
C ASN A 120 14.70 -15.37 27.10
N LYS A 121 13.54 -15.81 27.60
CA LYS A 121 13.05 -17.20 27.45
C LYS A 121 12.96 -17.64 25.98
N ASP A 122 12.78 -16.69 25.07
CA ASP A 122 12.71 -16.92 23.63
C ASP A 122 14.09 -17.00 22.96
N GLY A 123 15.20 -16.94 23.70
CA GLY A 123 16.57 -17.00 23.15
C GLY A 123 17.07 -15.69 22.53
N LEU A 124 16.34 -14.58 22.72
CA LEU A 124 16.75 -13.25 22.28
C LEU A 124 17.62 -12.58 23.35
N CYS A 125 18.66 -11.89 22.90
CA CYS A 125 19.67 -11.24 23.72
C CYS A 125 19.45 -9.72 23.77
N LYS A 126 19.61 -9.15 24.96
CA LYS A 126 19.69 -7.71 25.18
C LYS A 126 21.16 -7.31 25.24
N ILE A 127 21.56 -6.34 24.42
CA ILE A 127 22.97 -5.98 24.24
C ILE A 127 23.22 -4.59 24.80
N GLY A 128 24.25 -4.48 25.65
CA GLY A 128 24.78 -3.23 26.17
C GLY A 128 26.01 -2.78 25.37
N ALA A 129 26.03 -1.53 24.94
CA ALA A 129 27.20 -0.85 24.43
C ALA A 129 27.71 0.16 25.47
N LYS A 130 28.84 0.81 25.17
CA LYS A 130 29.44 1.82 26.06
C LYS A 130 28.49 2.98 26.36
N ASP A 131 27.72 3.41 25.36
CA ASP A 131 26.85 4.59 25.44
C ASP A 131 25.42 4.26 25.92
N GLY A 132 25.14 2.98 26.21
CA GLY A 132 23.84 2.55 26.71
C GLY A 132 23.42 1.20 26.18
N VAL A 133 22.15 0.86 26.41
CA VAL A 133 21.58 -0.43 26.01
C VAL A 133 20.80 -0.28 24.72
N LEU A 134 20.96 -1.22 23.79
CA LEU A 134 20.22 -1.19 22.54
C LEU A 134 18.74 -1.44 22.80
N ASN A 135 17.88 -0.64 22.15
CA ASN A 135 16.43 -0.72 22.28
C ASN A 135 15.85 -2.02 21.69
N LYS A 136 16.55 -2.61 20.72
CA LYS A 136 16.12 -3.84 20.04
C LYS A 136 16.76 -5.06 20.70
N LEU A 137 16.03 -6.16 20.68
CA LEU A 137 16.54 -7.47 21.04
C LEU A 137 17.12 -8.15 19.81
N TYR A 138 18.18 -8.91 20.00
CA TYR A 138 18.93 -9.55 18.92
C TYR A 138 18.87 -11.07 19.03
N SER A 139 18.73 -11.75 17.89
CA SER A 139 19.03 -13.18 17.80
C SER A 139 20.52 -13.38 17.56
N ARG A 140 21.01 -14.55 17.92
CA ARG A 140 22.38 -14.99 17.67
C ARG A 140 22.64 -15.25 16.20
#